data_AF-A0A7K4FZ08-F1
#
_entry.id   AF-A0A7K4FZ08-F1
#
_cell.length_a   1.000
_cell.length_b   1.000
_cell.length_c   1.000
_cell.angle_alpha   90.00
_cell.angle_beta   90.00
_cell.angle_gamma   90.00
#
_symmetry.space_group_name_H-M   'P 1'
#
loop_
_entity.id
_entity.type
_entity.pdbx_description
1 polymer ?
#
loop_
_entity_poly.entity_id
_entity_poly.type
_entity_poly.pdbx_seq_one_letter_code
_entity_poly.pdbx_strand_id
1 'polypeptide(L)'
;MRNYVIGIVIVLLIVGALAYLYFSGYFYTVKVDGIRVSYQNDLLVKYIRTTYSNSTFSLHGGQVMELTLNMSSSILPTQISGISISPPFRIYSISPSIPFTIKSGSYELINITIVAPMGNYNGPISIIINGQPTL
;
A
#
# COMPACT_ATOMS: atom_id res chain seq x y z
N MET A 1 -47.06 -22.98 -6.67
CA MET A 1 -46.35 -21.88 -7.38
C MET A 1 -45.69 -20.91 -6.41
N ARG A 2 -46.39 -20.35 -5.41
CA ARG A 2 -45.82 -19.41 -4.43
C ARG A 2 -44.51 -19.88 -3.75
N ASN A 3 -44.45 -21.13 -3.29
CA ASN A 3 -43.24 -21.66 -2.62
C ASN A 3 -42.04 -21.81 -3.57
N TYR A 4 -42.29 -22.08 -4.86
CA TYR A 4 -41.23 -22.14 -5.87
C TYR A 4 -40.67 -20.76 -6.16
N VAL A 5 -41.53 -19.73 -6.24
CA VAL A 5 -41.10 -18.35 -6.43
C VAL A 5 -40.24 -17.89 -5.25
N ILE A 6 -40.65 -18.19 -4.02
CA ILE A 6 -39.86 -17.88 -2.81
C ILE A 6 -38.50 -18.59 -2.85
N GLY A 7 -38.48 -19.88 -3.22
CA GLY A 7 -37.23 -20.63 -3.35
C GLY A 7 -36.27 -20.03 -4.38
N ILE A 8 -36.78 -19.64 -5.55
CA ILE A 8 -35.97 -19.00 -6.60
C ILE A 8 -35.39 -17.66 -6.14
N VAL A 9 -36.19 -16.83 -5.48
CA VAL A 9 -35.73 -15.53 -4.94
C VAL A 9 -34.60 -15.72 -3.92
N ILE A 10 -34.74 -16.70 -3.01
CA ILE A 10 -33.70 -16.99 -2.02
C ILE A 10 -32.39 -17.43 -2.70
N VAL A 11 -32.47 -18.33 -3.70
CA VAL A 11 -31.28 -18.79 -4.43
C VAL A 11 -30.58 -17.63 -5.14
N LEU A 12 -31.33 -16.73 -5.79
CA LEU A 12 -30.76 -15.56 -6.46
C LEU A 12 -30.06 -14.62 -5.47
N LEU A 13 -30.64 -14.40 -4.30
CA LEU A 13 -30.01 -13.58 -3.26
C LEU A 13 -28.70 -14.19 -2.77
N ILE A 14 -28.65 -15.51 -2.56
CA ILE A 14 -27.44 -16.21 -2.13
C ILE A 14 -26.36 -16.12 -3.22
N VAL A 15 -26.71 -16.38 -4.48
CA VAL A 15 -25.77 -16.30 -5.61
C VAL A 15 -25.25 -14.87 -5.78
N GLY A 16 -26.12 -13.86 -5.67
CA GLY A 16 -25.74 -12.45 -5.73
C GLY A 16 -24.78 -12.06 -4.60
N ALA A 17 -25.05 -12.49 -3.36
CA ALA A 17 -24.18 -12.26 -2.22
C ALA A 17 -22.81 -12.93 -2.38
N LEU A 18 -22.78 -14.18 -2.84
CA LEU A 18 -21.54 -14.91 -3.10
C LEU A 18 -20.72 -14.26 -4.23
N ALA A 19 -21.39 -13.84 -5.31
CA ALA A 19 -20.73 -13.12 -6.40
C ALA A 19 -20.13 -11.80 -5.92
N TYR A 20 -20.86 -11.03 -5.11
CA TYR A 20 -20.35 -9.79 -4.51
C TYR A 20 -19.10 -10.05 -3.66
N LEU A 21 -19.15 -11.02 -2.75
CA LEU A 21 -18.00 -11.37 -1.89
C LEU A 21 -16.77 -11.81 -2.71
N TYR A 22 -16.99 -12.56 -3.80
CA TYR A 22 -15.93 -12.98 -4.71
C TYR A 22 -15.29 -11.78 -5.43
N PHE A 23 -16.09 -10.90 -6.03
CA PHE A 23 -15.58 -9.72 -6.74
C PHE A 23 -15.00 -8.64 -5.81
N SER A 24 -15.42 -8.61 -4.54
CA SER A 24 -14.81 -7.77 -3.51
C SER A 24 -13.56 -8.40 -2.86
N GLY A 25 -13.15 -9.59 -3.31
CA GLY A 25 -11.88 -10.21 -2.92
C GLY A 25 -11.85 -10.89 -1.55
N TYR A 26 -13.00 -11.10 -0.90
CA TYR A 26 -13.11 -11.73 0.42
C TYR A 26 -12.64 -13.20 0.45
N PHE A 27 -12.57 -13.85 -0.72
CA PHE A 27 -12.07 -15.22 -0.86
C PHE A 27 -10.54 -15.29 -0.97
N TYR A 28 -9.85 -14.15 -1.08
CA TYR A 28 -8.40 -14.08 -1.11
C TYR A 28 -7.86 -13.65 0.23
N THR A 29 -6.77 -14.29 0.66
CA THR A 29 -6.04 -13.92 1.87
C THR A 29 -4.68 -13.32 1.49
N VAL A 30 -4.42 -12.11 1.95
CA VAL A 30 -3.17 -11.38 1.74
C VAL A 30 -2.49 -11.22 3.10
N LYS A 31 -1.46 -12.01 3.33
CA LYS A 31 -0.63 -11.95 4.54
C LYS A 31 0.66 -11.20 4.24
N VAL A 32 0.87 -10.11 4.96
CA VAL A 32 2.09 -9.31 4.86
C VAL A 32 2.93 -9.60 6.09
N ASP A 33 4.14 -10.13 5.88
CA ASP A 33 5.06 -10.52 6.96
C ASP A 33 6.20 -9.50 7.19
N GLY A 34 6.09 -8.32 6.58
CA GLY A 34 6.97 -7.19 6.82
C GLY A 34 6.88 -6.14 5.72
N ILE A 35 7.41 -4.95 6.01
CA ILE A 35 7.56 -3.86 5.03
C ILE A 35 9.03 -3.49 4.92
N ARG A 36 9.56 -3.56 3.69
CA ARG A 36 10.93 -3.20 3.35
C ARG A 36 10.92 -1.89 2.60
N VAL A 37 11.55 -0.85 3.17
CA VAL A 37 11.66 0.46 2.52
C VAL A 37 13.09 0.65 2.03
N SER A 38 13.25 0.93 0.74
CA SER A 38 14.54 1.20 0.10
C SER A 38 14.57 2.60 -0.48
N TYR A 39 15.58 3.39 -0.11
CA TYR A 39 15.83 4.68 -0.71
C TYR A 39 16.88 4.57 -1.83
N GLN A 40 16.56 5.13 -2.99
CA GLN A 40 17.41 5.22 -4.17
C GLN A 40 17.67 6.69 -4.51
N ASN A 41 18.94 7.00 -4.72
CA ASN A 41 19.45 8.28 -5.19
C ASN A 41 20.63 8.06 -6.13
N ASP A 42 21.03 9.10 -6.85
CA ASP A 42 22.15 9.05 -7.82
C ASP A 42 23.49 9.31 -7.13
N LEU A 43 23.47 9.60 -5.83
CA LEU A 43 24.62 9.94 -5.01
C LEU A 43 25.02 8.75 -4.13
N LEU A 44 26.33 8.55 -3.94
CA LEU A 44 26.88 7.47 -3.09
C LEU A 44 26.45 7.58 -1.61
N VAL A 45 26.05 8.77 -1.16
CA VAL A 45 25.65 9.05 0.22
C VAL A 45 24.13 9.05 0.34
N LYS A 46 23.60 8.21 1.23
CA LYS A 46 22.18 8.19 1.58
C LYS A 46 21.92 9.19 2.71
N TYR A 47 21.07 10.18 2.46
CA TYR A 47 20.73 11.23 3.43
C TYR A 47 19.38 11.03 4.13
N ILE A 48 18.66 9.96 3.79
CA ILE A 48 17.33 9.67 4.32
C ILE A 48 17.38 8.54 5.34
N ARG A 49 16.68 8.75 6.46
CA ARG A 49 16.28 7.70 7.39
C ARG A 49 14.78 7.45 7.29
N THR A 50 14.39 6.18 7.29
CA THR A 50 12.99 5.75 7.33
C THR A 50 12.77 4.91 8.58
N THR A 51 11.71 5.20 9.33
CA THR A 51 11.27 4.35 10.44
C THR A 51 9.88 3.81 10.14
N TYR A 52 9.72 2.49 10.26
CA TYR A 52 8.43 1.81 10.16
C TYR A 52 8.28 0.85 11.35
N SER A 53 7.06 0.75 11.88
CA SER A 53 6.73 -0.21 12.93
C SER A 53 6.34 -1.54 12.28
N ASN A 54 7.25 -2.52 12.35
CA ASN A 54 7.05 -3.84 11.78
C ASN A 54 5.80 -4.50 12.40
N SER A 55 4.79 -4.77 11.58
CA SER A 55 3.64 -5.56 11.98
C SER A 55 3.33 -6.55 10.88
N THR A 56 3.18 -7.81 11.27
CA THR A 56 2.54 -8.79 10.40
C THR A 56 1.04 -8.49 10.40
N PHE A 57 0.44 -8.26 9.24
CA PHE A 57 -0.99 -8.00 9.14
C PHE A 57 -1.61 -8.86 8.03
N SER A 58 -2.93 -9.01 8.09
CA SER A 58 -3.71 -9.77 7.11
C SER A 58 -4.80 -8.89 6.55
N LEU A 59 -4.96 -8.95 5.23
CA LEU A 59 -5.98 -8.26 4.47
C LEU A 59 -6.75 -9.29 3.63
N HIS A 60 -7.96 -8.94 3.21
CA HIS A 60 -8.59 -9.63 2.08
C HIS A 60 -8.15 -9.02 0.74
N GLY A 61 -8.40 -9.72 -0.37
CA GLY A 61 -8.05 -9.22 -1.69
C GLY A 61 -8.78 -7.90 -2.01
N GLY A 62 -8.10 -6.99 -2.70
CA GLY A 62 -8.65 -5.68 -3.07
C GLY A 62 -8.84 -4.70 -1.89
N GLN A 63 -8.57 -5.11 -0.66
CA GLN A 63 -8.64 -4.24 0.51
C GLN A 63 -7.64 -3.09 0.41
N VAL A 64 -8.07 -1.90 0.81
CA VAL A 64 -7.22 -0.71 0.88
C VAL A 64 -6.64 -0.56 2.28
N MET A 65 -5.35 -0.24 2.37
CA MET A 65 -4.66 0.05 3.63
C MET A 65 -3.86 1.35 3.53
N GLU A 66 -3.65 2.02 4.65
CA GLU A 66 -2.81 3.21 4.74
C GLU A 66 -1.51 2.88 5.50
N LEU A 67 -0.40 3.35 4.94
CA LEU A 67 0.93 3.22 5.52
C LEU A 67 1.53 4.61 5.69
N THR A 68 1.85 4.99 6.93
CA THR A 68 2.60 6.23 7.21
C THR A 68 4.08 5.93 7.36
N LEU A 69 4.90 6.56 6.53
CA LEU A 69 6.36 6.57 6.65
C LEU A 69 6.80 7.89 7.25
N ASN A 70 7.64 7.82 8.29
CA ASN A 70 8.37 8.99 8.77
C ASN A 70 9.73 9.05 8.07
N MET A 71 9.95 10.09 7.28
CA MET A 71 11.17 10.31 6.51
C MET A 71 11.84 11.60 6.94
N SER A 72 13.13 11.53 7.28
CA SER A 72 13.92 12.70 7.62
C SER A 72 15.06 12.93 6.66
N SER A 73 15.37 14.21 6.41
CA SER A 73 16.53 14.63 5.65
C SER A 73 17.60 15.17 6.60
N SER A 74 18.85 14.75 6.41
CA SER A 74 19.94 15.14 7.29
C SER A 74 20.45 16.57 7.01
N ILE A 75 21.45 16.72 6.14
CA ILE A 75 22.19 17.99 5.98
C ILE A 75 21.65 18.84 4.82
N LEU A 76 21.19 18.21 3.75
CA LEU A 76 20.62 18.88 2.58
C LEU A 76 19.12 18.67 2.53
N PRO A 77 18.33 19.59 1.96
CA PRO A 77 16.96 19.28 1.58
C PRO A 77 16.98 18.15 0.54
N THR A 78 15.98 17.27 0.59
CA THR A 78 15.86 16.15 -0.35
C THR A 78 14.52 16.22 -1.06
N GLN A 79 14.55 16.30 -2.39
CA GLN A 79 13.34 16.21 -3.22
C GLN A 79 13.01 14.74 -3.48
N ILE A 80 11.80 14.33 -3.12
CA ILE A 80 11.24 13.02 -3.45
C ILE A 80 10.55 13.14 -4.81
N SER A 81 11.01 12.35 -5.77
CA SER A 81 10.55 12.34 -7.16
C SER A 81 9.69 11.14 -7.51
N GLY A 82 9.69 10.09 -6.68
CA GLY A 82 8.89 8.91 -6.92
C GLY A 82 8.80 7.98 -5.71
N ILE A 83 7.68 7.28 -5.58
CA ILE A 83 7.50 6.16 -4.67
C ILE A 83 6.84 5.05 -5.45
N SER A 84 7.39 3.84 -5.38
CA SER A 84 6.83 2.65 -6.01
C SER A 84 6.74 1.51 -5.01
N ILE A 85 5.85 0.56 -5.31
CA ILE A 85 5.62 -0.63 -4.49
C ILE A 85 5.82 -1.87 -5.36
N SER A 86 6.38 -2.93 -4.79
CA SER A 86 6.57 -4.19 -5.49
C SER A 86 5.22 -4.85 -5.84
N PRO A 87 5.05 -5.39 -7.06
CA PRO A 87 3.94 -6.27 -7.37
C PRO A 87 3.81 -7.41 -6.35
N PRO A 88 2.61 -7.92 -6.08
CA PRO A 88 1.35 -7.64 -6.78
C PRO A 88 0.55 -6.46 -6.18
N PHE A 89 1.12 -5.69 -5.25
CA PHE A 89 0.47 -4.52 -4.65
C PHE A 89 0.44 -3.33 -5.60
N ARG A 90 -0.50 -2.41 -5.36
CA ARG A 90 -0.62 -1.16 -6.14
C ARG A 90 -0.80 0.02 -5.21
N ILE A 91 -0.24 1.16 -5.60
CA ILE A 91 -0.47 2.43 -4.91
C ILE A 91 -1.81 2.99 -5.37
N TYR A 92 -2.68 3.31 -4.40
CA TYR A 92 -3.92 4.05 -4.63
C TYR A 92 -3.68 5.56 -4.59
N SER A 93 -2.95 6.04 -3.58
CA SER A 93 -2.64 7.46 -3.42
C SER A 93 -1.41 7.67 -2.54
N ILE A 94 -0.80 8.84 -2.66
CA ILE A 94 0.34 9.29 -1.85
C ILE A 94 0.07 10.72 -1.40
N SER A 95 0.30 11.00 -0.12
CA SER A 95 0.30 12.34 0.45
C SER A 95 1.58 12.56 1.26
N PRO A 96 2.33 13.66 1.05
CA PRO A 96 2.09 14.72 0.06
C PRO A 96 2.24 14.24 -1.39
N SER A 97 1.61 14.96 -2.33
CA SER A 97 1.70 14.65 -3.76
C SER A 97 3.14 14.79 -4.26
N ILE A 98 3.60 13.83 -5.04
CA ILE A 98 4.94 13.82 -5.64
C ILE A 98 4.96 14.75 -6.87
N PRO A 99 6.02 15.57 -7.07
CA PRO A 99 7.21 15.68 -6.23
C PRO A 99 7.02 16.60 -5.01
N PHE A 100 7.74 16.31 -3.92
CA PHE A 100 7.78 17.16 -2.72
C PHE A 100 9.19 17.20 -2.12
N THR A 101 9.47 18.17 -1.23
CA THR A 101 10.80 18.36 -0.64
C THR A 101 10.76 18.24 0.87
N ILE A 102 11.62 17.39 1.43
CA ILE A 102 11.89 17.32 2.86
C ILE A 102 13.00 18.32 3.18
N LYS A 103 12.73 19.29 4.07
CA LYS A 103 13.71 20.32 4.43
C LYS A 103 14.90 19.72 5.18
N SER A 104 16.06 20.38 5.07
CA SER A 104 17.25 20.01 5.85
C SER A 104 16.95 19.99 7.35
N GLY A 105 17.45 18.97 8.05
CA GLY A 105 17.25 18.75 9.49
C GLY A 105 15.80 18.48 9.92
N SER A 106 14.88 18.33 8.98
CA SER A 106 13.44 18.14 9.25
C SER A 106 12.98 16.74 8.86
N TYR A 107 11.77 16.40 9.30
CA TYR A 107 11.09 15.17 8.93
C TYR A 107 9.72 15.48 8.34
N GLU A 108 9.27 14.60 7.46
CA GLU A 108 7.95 14.65 6.83
C GLU A 108 7.25 13.31 7.01
N LEU A 109 5.94 13.34 7.26
CA LEU A 109 5.10 12.16 7.29
C LEU A 109 4.51 11.95 5.90
N ILE A 110 4.71 10.74 5.37
CA ILE A 110 4.25 10.36 4.04
C ILE A 110 3.24 9.24 4.20
N ASN A 111 1.99 9.51 3.81
CA ASN A 111 0.91 8.54 3.82
C ASN A 111 0.80 7.91 2.43
N ILE A 112 0.99 6.59 2.38
CA ILE A 112 0.87 5.78 1.17
C ILE A 112 -0.35 4.88 1.35
N THR A 113 -1.35 5.09 0.50
CA THR A 113 -2.53 4.24 0.44
C THR A 113 -2.28 3.13 -0.58
N ILE A 114 -2.38 1.88 -0.15
CA ILE A 114 -2.02 0.69 -0.93
C ILE A 114 -3.26 -0.19 -1.11
N VAL A 115 -3.42 -0.77 -2.30
CA VAL A 115 -4.45 -1.78 -2.59
C VAL A 115 -3.82 -3.16 -2.58
N ALA A 116 -4.41 -4.07 -1.79
CA ALA A 116 -4.06 -5.47 -1.75
C ALA A 116 -4.39 -6.18 -3.08
N PRO A 117 -3.60 -7.18 -3.50
CA PRO A 117 -3.87 -7.91 -4.73
C PRO A 117 -5.20 -8.69 -4.68
N MET A 118 -5.85 -8.85 -5.83
CA MET A 118 -6.99 -9.77 -6.00
C MET A 118 -6.52 -11.22 -6.14
N GLY A 119 -5.77 -11.70 -5.14
CA GLY A 119 -5.15 -13.02 -5.13
C GLY A 119 -4.53 -13.35 -3.79
N ASN A 120 -4.27 -14.63 -3.54
CA ASN A 120 -3.57 -15.05 -2.32
C ASN A 120 -2.12 -14.56 -2.35
N TYR A 121 -1.66 -14.03 -1.22
CA TYR A 121 -0.29 -13.53 -1.07
C TYR A 121 0.23 -13.83 0.33
N ASN A 122 1.49 -14.20 0.41
CA ASN A 122 2.21 -14.39 1.66
C ASN A 122 3.65 -13.93 1.48
N GLY A 123 4.05 -12.87 2.18
CA GLY A 123 5.43 -12.37 2.13
C GLY A 123 5.54 -10.87 2.43
N PRO A 124 6.73 -10.29 2.18
CA PRO A 124 7.00 -8.91 2.55
C PRO A 124 6.66 -7.95 1.41
N ILE A 125 6.12 -6.79 1.75
CA ILE A 125 5.96 -5.69 0.81
C ILE A 125 7.29 -4.93 0.68
N SER A 126 7.70 -4.61 -0.55
CA SER A 126 8.85 -3.72 -0.79
C SER A 126 8.39 -2.38 -1.36
N ILE A 127 8.87 -1.29 -0.77
CA ILE A 127 8.60 0.09 -1.17
C ILE A 127 9.94 0.71 -1.57
N ILE A 128 9.98 1.31 -2.75
CA ILE A 128 11.15 1.99 -3.29
C ILE A 128 10.83 3.48 -3.33
N ILE A 129 11.73 4.29 -2.79
CA ILE A 129 11.61 5.74 -2.73
C ILE A 129 12.75 6.35 -3.52
N ASN A 130 12.40 7.12 -4.54
CA ASN A 130 13.32 7.84 -5.39
C ASN A 130 13.37 9.30 -4.94
N GLY A 131 14.56 9.81 -4.68
CA GLY A 131 14.74 11.22 -4.40
C GLY A 131 16.18 11.65 -4.50
N GLN A 132 16.41 12.95 -4.70
CA GLN A 132 17.75 13.53 -4.83
C GLN A 132 17.91 14.70 -3.85
N PRO A 133 19.05 14.81 -3.17
CA PRO A 133 19.41 16.02 -2.45
C PRO A 133 19.44 17.22 -3.40
N THR A 134 18.88 18.34 -2.96
CA THR A 134 18.92 19.61 -3.69
C THR A 134 20.02 20.49 -3.10
N LEU A 135 20.94 20.95 -3.94
CA LEU A 135 21.99 21.92 -3.59
C LEU A 135 21.44 23.34 -3.54
#